data_AF-W1JAE5-F1
#
_entry.id   AF-W1JAE5-F1
#
_cell.length_a   1.000
_cell.length_b   1.000
_cell.length_c   1.000
_cell.angle_alpha   90.00
_cell.angle_beta   90.00
_cell.angle_gamma   90.00
#
_symmetry.space_group_name_H-M   'P 1'
#
loop_
_entity.id
_entity.type
_entity.pdbx_description
1 polymer ?
#
loop_
_entity_poly.entity_id
_entity_poly.type
_entity_poly.pdbx_seq_one_letter_code
_entity_poly.pdbx_strand_id
1 'polypeptide(L)' 'MLIQAWVRDSGQPRHEMIFTRRQLRDAVQWGDTQLKLHLSRLLEMEYLLLHRRGLTFAYELLFDGEDGDTAHLCGLIVP' A
#
# COMPACT_ATOMS: atom_id res chain seq x y z
N MET A 1 7.52 -1.48 5.53
CA MET A 1 7.14 -0.48 4.51
C MET A 1 6.28 0.64 5.11
N LEU A 2 6.30 1.85 4.54
CA LEU A 2 5.51 3.00 5.04
C LEU A 2 3.99 2.75 4.98
N ILE A 3 3.52 2.04 3.95
CA ILE A 3 2.13 1.60 3.83
C ILE A 3 1.75 0.68 5.00
N GLN A 4 2.60 -0.29 5.37
CA GLN A 4 2.36 -1.17 6.51
C GLN A 4 2.31 -0.40 7.83
N ALA A 5 3.22 0.55 8.03
CA ALA A 5 3.23 1.38 9.24
C ALA A 5 1.95 2.21 9.35
N TRP A 6 1.56 2.89 8.27
CA TRP A 6 0.34 3.68 8.21
C TRP A 6 -0.93 2.83 8.40
N VAL A 7 -1.01 1.66 7.76
CA VAL A 7 -2.16 0.77 7.92
C VAL A 7 -2.21 0.17 9.33
N ARG A 8 -1.07 -0.24 9.91
CA ARG A 8 -1.02 -0.72 11.30
C ARG A 8 -1.46 0.36 12.29
N ASP A 9 -1.02 1.60 12.09
CA ASP A 9 -1.38 2.73 12.95
C ASP A 9 -2.85 3.17 12.75
N SER A 10 -3.52 2.72 11.68
CA SER A 10 -4.95 2.97 11.46
C SER A 10 -5.88 2.15 12.38
N GLY A 11 -5.34 1.17 13.12
CA GLY A 11 -6.09 0.34 14.06
C GLY A 11 -6.99 -0.72 13.42
N GLN A 12 -6.90 -0.94 12.10
CA GLN A 12 -7.68 -1.95 11.39
C GLN A 12 -7.16 -3.37 11.69
N PRO A 13 -8.05 -4.38 11.81
CA PRO A 13 -7.66 -5.79 11.85
C PRO A 13 -6.77 -6.16 10.65
N ARG A 14 -5.80 -7.06 10.84
CA ARG A 14 -4.81 -7.44 9.80
C ARG A 14 -5.43 -7.92 8.48
N HIS A 15 -6.59 -8.55 8.52
CA HIS A 15 -7.34 -9.02 7.34
C HIS A 15 -8.34 -7.98 6.80
N GLU A 16 -8.36 -6.78 7.37
CA GLU A 16 -9.21 -5.66 6.97
C GLU A 16 -8.37 -4.47 6.52
N MET A 17 -7.07 -4.67 6.29
CA MET A 17 -6.08 -3.69 5.88
C MET A 17 -6.32 -3.20 4.44
N ILE A 18 -7.45 -2.51 4.25
CA ILE A 18 -7.99 -2.07 2.97
C ILE A 18 -7.84 -0.56 2.85
N PHE A 19 -7.19 -0.13 1.80
CA PHE A 19 -6.96 1.29 1.53
C PHE A 19 -7.18 1.62 0.06
N THR A 20 -7.42 2.89 -0.21
CA THR A 20 -7.56 3.44 -1.56
C THR A 20 -6.30 4.21 -1.94
N ARG A 21 -6.07 4.37 -3.26
CA ARG A 21 -4.99 5.25 -3.75
C ARG A 21 -5.13 6.69 -3.23
N ARG A 22 -6.35 7.16 -3.00
CA ARG A 22 -6.61 8.49 -2.42
C ARG A 22 -6.07 8.59 -1.00
N GLN A 23 -6.41 7.64 -0.13
CA GLN A 23 -5.91 7.64 1.25
C GLN A 23 -4.38 7.58 1.29
N LEU A 24 -3.77 6.78 0.41
CA LEU A 24 -2.33 6.74 0.25
C LEU A 24 -1.74 8.10 -0.12
N ARG A 25 -2.29 8.76 -1.14
CA ARG A 25 -1.85 10.09 -1.57
C ARG A 25 -1.92 11.12 -0.44
N ASP A 26 -3.01 11.10 0.31
CA ASP A 26 -3.22 12.02 1.43
C ASP A 26 -2.18 11.76 2.56
N ALA A 27 -1.75 10.50 2.74
CA ALA A 27 -0.77 10.10 3.76
C ALA A 27 0.70 10.30 3.36
N VAL A 28 1.08 10.04 2.11
CA VAL A 28 2.50 9.98 1.71
C VAL A 28 2.97 11.18 0.88
N GLN A 29 2.08 12.13 0.55
CA GLN A 29 2.39 13.35 -0.23
C GLN A 29 3.10 13.08 -1.58
N TRP A 30 2.87 11.90 -2.16
CA TRP A 30 3.46 11.50 -3.45
C TRP A 30 2.58 11.87 -4.64
N GLY A 31 3.21 12.01 -5.81
CA GLY A 31 2.50 12.19 -7.06
C GLY A 31 1.68 10.95 -7.45
N ASP A 32 0.51 11.16 -8.09
CA ASP A 32 -0.39 10.07 -8.49
C ASP A 32 0.29 9.06 -9.45
N THR A 33 1.21 9.53 -10.30
CA THR A 33 2.01 8.68 -11.20
C THR A 33 2.90 7.71 -10.42
N GLN A 34 3.60 8.19 -9.40
CA GLN A 34 4.46 7.34 -8.56
C GLN A 34 3.60 6.31 -7.83
N LEU A 35 2.50 6.74 -7.20
CA LEU A 35 1.59 5.83 -6.51
C LEU A 35 1.04 4.74 -7.42
N LYS A 36 0.65 5.07 -8.66
CA LYS A 36 0.18 4.06 -9.62
C LYS A 36 1.26 3.03 -9.93
N LEU A 37 2.47 3.47 -10.26
CA LEU A 37 3.58 2.56 -10.56
C LEU A 37 3.89 1.64 -9.38
N HIS A 38 3.93 2.19 -8.16
CA HIS A 38 4.22 1.40 -6.96
C HIS A 38 3.10 0.40 -6.65
N LEU A 39 1.84 0.82 -6.72
CA LEU A 39 0.71 -0.08 -6.51
C LEU A 39 0.66 -1.20 -7.57
N SER A 40 0.97 -0.89 -8.83
CA SER A 40 1.07 -1.90 -9.88
C SER A 40 2.14 -2.94 -9.59
N ARG A 41 3.35 -2.53 -9.19
CA ARG A 41 4.44 -3.45 -8.82
C ARG A 41 4.08 -4.34 -7.64
N LEU A 42 3.43 -3.77 -6.62
CA LEU A 42 3.00 -4.54 -5.44
C LEU A 42 1.89 -5.54 -5.78
N LEU A 43 1.01 -5.23 -6.74
CA LEU A 43 0.04 -6.18 -7.26
C LEU A 43 0.71 -7.30 -8.07
N GLU A 44 1.70 -6.96 -8.91
CA GLU A 44 2.47 -7.94 -9.70
C GLU A 44 3.23 -8.92 -8.81
N MET A 45 3.68 -8.49 -7.62
CA MET A 45 4.33 -9.32 -6.62
C MET A 45 3.35 -10.05 -5.68
N GLU A 46 2.04 -9.97 -5.93
CA GLU A 46 0.99 -10.55 -5.09
C GLU A 46 1.01 -10.07 -3.63
N TYR A 47 1.63 -8.92 -3.35
CA TYR A 47 1.65 -8.31 -2.02
C TYR A 47 0.37 -7.53 -1.71
N LEU A 48 -0.36 -7.14 -2.75
CA LEU A 48 -1.67 -6.53 -2.65
C LEU A 48 -2.71 -7.37 -3.38
N LEU A 49 -3.93 -7.37 -2.86
CA LEU A 49 -5.12 -7.78 -3.59
C LEU A 49 -5.89 -6.54 -4.05
N LEU A 50 -6.27 -6.48 -5.33
CA LEU A 50 -7.07 -5.38 -5.85
C LEU A 50 -8.57 -5.70 -5.80
N HIS A 51 -9.29 -4.90 -5.03
CA HIS A 51 -10.75 -4.91 -4.97
C HIS A 51 -11.32 -3.77 -5.80
N ARG A 52 -12.19 -4.10 -6.76
CA ARG A 52 -12.92 -3.09 -7.54
C ARG A 52 -14.37 -3.02 -7.06
N ARG A 53 -14.76 -1.90 -6.45
CA ARG A 53 -16.15 -1.61 -6.05
C ARG A 53 -16.68 -0.45 -6.89
N GLY A 54 -17.32 -0.80 -8.01
CA GLY A 54 -17.77 0.17 -9.02
C GLY A 54 -16.60 0.93 -9.65
N LEU A 55 -16.55 2.25 -9.39
CA LEU A 55 -15.49 3.14 -9.85
C LEU A 55 -14.31 3.28 -8.86
N THR A 56 -14.41 2.65 -7.70
CA THR A 56 -13.39 2.75 -6.64
C THR A 56 -12.44 1.54 -6.69
N PHE A 57 -11.14 1.83 -6.66
CA PHE A 57 -10.08 0.84 -6.46
C PHE A 57 -9.67 0.84 -5.00
N ALA A 58 -9.84 -0.30 -4.35
CA ALA A 58 -9.35 -0.58 -3.01
C ALA A 58 -8.28 -1.67 -3.09
N TYR A 59 -7.29 -1.58 -2.23
CA TYR A 59 -6.14 -2.45 -2.16
C TYR A 59 -6.12 -3.06 -0.76
N GLU A 60 -6.03 -4.37 -0.69
CA GLU A 60 -5.85 -5.11 0.55
C GLU A 60 -4.40 -5.58 0.64
N LEU A 61 -3.77 -5.39 1.79
CA LEU A 61 -2.41 -5.84 2.03
C LEU A 61 -2.40 -7.33 2.41
N LEU A 62 -1.75 -8.17 1.60
CA LEU A 62 -1.63 -9.61 1.85
C LEU A 62 -0.32 -10.00 2.56
N PHE A 63 0.71 -9.15 2.49
CA PHE A 63 2.06 -9.48 2.97
C PHE A 63 2.37 -8.92 4.37
N ASP A 64 2.66 -9.82 5.34
CA ASP A 64 2.92 -9.50 6.76
C ASP A 64 4.37 -9.04 7.07
N GLY A 65 5.29 -9.11 6.10
CA GLY A 65 6.61 -8.47 6.25
C GLY A 65 7.57 -9.14 7.23
N GLU A 66 7.59 -10.47 7.33
CA GLU A 66 8.52 -11.17 8.23
C GLU A 66 10.02 -11.07 7.84
N ASP A 67 10.38 -10.52 6.68
CA ASP A 67 11.78 -10.21 6.36
C ASP A 67 12.06 -8.70 6.42
N GLY A 68 12.78 -8.32 7.47
CA GLY A 68 13.12 -6.96 7.90
C GLY A 68 14.00 -6.13 6.97
N ASP A 69 13.87 -6.25 5.65
CA ASP A 69 14.63 -5.46 4.68
C ASP A 69 13.82 -4.91 3.49
N THR A 70 12.48 -4.96 3.58
CA THR A 70 11.60 -4.53 2.46
C THR A 70 11.40 -3.01 2.36
N ALA A 71 12.01 -2.20 3.21
CA ALA A 71 11.99 -0.74 3.09
C ALA A 71 12.74 -0.25 1.83
N HIS A 72 13.63 -1.06 1.27
CA HIS A 72 14.43 -0.73 0.09
C HIS A 72 13.81 -1.14 -1.26
N LEU A 73 12.81 -2.01 -1.30
CA LEU A 73 12.38 -2.63 -2.57
C LEU A 73 11.37 -1.83 -3.41
N CYS A 74 10.87 -0.68 -2.96
CA CYS A 74 9.89 0.08 -3.76
C CYS A 74 9.97 1.61 -3.62
N GLY A 75 11.15 2.17 -3.36
CA GLY A 75 11.36 3.63 -3.47
C GLY A 75 10.54 4.49 -2.50
N LEU A 76 10.01 3.91 -1.42
CA LEU A 76 9.43 4.64 -0.27
C LEU A 76 10.54 5.30 0.54
N ILE A 77 11.29 6.20 -0.11
CA ILE A 77 12.20 7.12 0.56
C ILE A 77 11.32 8.20 1.20
N VAL A 78 11.33 8.23 2.52
CA VAL A 78 10.90 9.39 3.31
C VAL A 78 11.98 10.45 3.11
N PRO A 79 11.66 11.72 2.79
CA PRO A 79 12.65 12.79 2.89
C PRO A 79 13.24 12.89 4.30
#